data_AF-A0A938GCM3-F1
#
_entry.id   AF-A0A938GCM3-F1
#
_cell.length_a   1.000
_cell.length_b   1.000
_cell.length_c   1.000
_cell.angle_alpha   90.00
_cell.angle_beta   90.00
_cell.angle_gamma   90.00
#
_symmetry.space_group_name_H-M   'P 1'
#
loop_
_entity.id
_entity.type
_entity.pdbx_description
1 polymer ?
#
loop_
_entity_poly.entity_id
_entity_poly.type
_entity_poly.pdbx_seq_one_letter_code
_entity_poly.pdbx_strand_id
1 'polypeptide(L)'
;MLDLGPFQHLQLRGGFTLVEVRLTAQPLLDPLDRAATAQTIIRASRFHIFLRADLDEREMSVSLYHEVLEAATVAMEQLPAAVVQLNEGDFEQAAQAAHRRLGMASPETLNQMLAEFGF
;
A
#
# COMPACT_ATOMS: atom_id res chain seq x y z
N MET A 1 2.91 -4.74 -17.74
CA MET A 1 3.29 -4.77 -16.32
C MET A 1 3.11 -3.36 -15.77
N LEU A 2 2.52 -3.19 -14.60
CA LEU A 2 2.36 -1.88 -13.96
C LEU A 2 3.72 -1.20 -13.83
N ASP A 3 3.85 0.04 -14.32
CA ASP A 3 5.09 0.79 -14.20
C ASP A 3 5.32 1.22 -12.75
N LEU A 4 6.43 0.76 -12.16
CA LEU A 4 6.78 1.05 -10.78
C LEU A 4 7.64 2.32 -10.62
N GLY A 5 8.11 2.90 -11.72
CA GLY A 5 8.94 4.12 -11.73
C GLY A 5 8.27 5.31 -11.02
N PRO A 6 6.99 5.61 -11.29
CA PRO A 6 6.29 6.73 -10.66
C PRO A 6 6.14 6.65 -9.14
N PHE A 7 6.31 5.48 -8.52
CA PHE A 7 6.20 5.31 -7.07
C PHE A 7 7.52 5.52 -6.32
N GLN A 8 8.64 5.68 -7.03
CA GLN A 8 9.93 5.90 -6.38
C GLN A 8 9.99 7.32 -5.79
N HIS A 9 10.37 7.43 -4.52
CA HIS A 9 10.43 8.69 -3.78
C HIS A 9 9.14 9.52 -3.82
N LEU A 10 7.98 8.87 -3.96
CA LEU A 10 6.69 9.52 -4.06
C LEU A 10 6.29 10.11 -2.69
N GLN A 11 5.91 11.38 -2.69
CA GLN A 11 5.25 12.00 -1.55
C GLN A 11 3.79 11.55 -1.50
N LEU A 12 3.39 11.09 -0.33
CA LEU A 12 2.03 10.67 -0.04
C LEU A 12 1.40 11.66 0.95
N ARG A 13 0.09 11.83 0.81
CA ARG A 13 -0.78 12.54 1.74
C ARG A 13 -0.62 11.95 3.16
N GLY A 14 -0.73 12.79 4.19
CA GLY A 14 -0.37 12.43 5.56
C GLY A 14 1.11 12.66 5.90
N GLY A 15 1.91 13.21 4.97
CA GLY A 15 3.34 13.50 5.21
C GLY A 15 4.24 12.27 5.10
N PHE A 16 3.77 11.22 4.44
CA PHE A 16 4.54 10.01 4.20
C PHE A 16 5.35 10.09 2.91
N THR A 17 6.37 9.25 2.82
CA THR A 17 7.15 9.06 1.60
C THR A 17 7.20 7.58 1.27
N LEU A 18 6.67 7.21 0.10
CA LEU A 18 6.95 5.93 -0.51
C LEU A 18 8.35 6.02 -1.12
N VAL A 19 9.33 5.46 -0.42
CA VAL A 19 10.74 5.57 -0.81
C VAL A 19 10.98 4.72 -2.05
N GLU A 20 10.47 3.49 -2.03
CA GLU A 20 10.58 2.58 -3.16
C GLU A 20 9.43 1.57 -3.18
N VAL A 21 9.10 1.15 -4.39
CA VAL A 21 8.36 -0.08 -4.68
C VAL A 21 9.24 -0.95 -5.55
N ARG A 22 9.46 -2.21 -5.16
CA ARG A 22 10.29 -3.14 -5.93
C ARG A 22 9.63 -4.50 -6.08
N LEU A 23 9.84 -5.12 -7.23
CA LEU A 23 9.53 -6.53 -7.42
C LEU A 23 10.63 -7.40 -6.81
N THR A 24 10.24 -8.53 -6.23
CA THR A 24 11.17 -9.54 -5.73
C THR A 24 10.72 -10.96 -6.09
N ALA A 25 11.69 -11.80 -6.43
CA ALA A 25 11.49 -13.23 -6.60
C ALA A 25 11.72 -14.02 -5.29
N GLN A 26 12.14 -13.34 -4.22
CA GLN A 26 12.28 -13.96 -2.91
C GLN A 26 10.89 -14.21 -2.31
N PRO A 27 10.68 -15.33 -1.57
CA PRO A 27 9.45 -15.54 -0.84
C PRO A 27 9.21 -14.38 0.13
N LEU A 28 8.00 -13.81 0.06
CA LEU A 28 7.51 -12.85 1.03
C LEU A 28 6.63 -13.59 2.02
N LEU A 29 6.84 -13.32 3.31
CA LEU A 29 6.11 -13.95 4.40
C LEU A 29 5.41 -12.87 5.23
N ASP A 30 4.19 -13.17 5.64
CA ASP A 30 3.46 -12.38 6.63
C ASP A 30 3.99 -12.64 8.06
N PRO A 31 3.53 -11.92 9.09
CA PRO A 31 3.97 -12.13 10.47
C PRO A 31 3.68 -13.53 11.06
N LEU A 32 2.91 -14.38 10.37
CA LEU A 32 2.59 -15.75 10.76
C LEU A 32 3.33 -16.78 9.89
N ASP A 33 4.39 -16.37 9.18
CA ASP A 33 5.18 -17.19 8.25
C ASP A 33 4.37 -17.79 7.08
N ARG A 34 3.27 -17.15 6.69
CA ARG A 34 2.46 -17.55 5.53
C ARG A 34 2.89 -16.77 4.29
N ALA A 35 2.72 -17.37 3.11
CA ALA A 35 3.06 -16.71 1.85
C ALA A 35 2.24 -15.41 1.67
N ALA A 36 2.94 -14.31 1.42
CA ALA A 36 2.37 -13.00 1.15
C ALA A 36 2.58 -12.57 -0.31
N THR A 37 1.76 -11.63 -0.78
CA THR A 37 1.92 -10.98 -2.09
C THR A 37 2.83 -9.76 -2.01
N ALA A 38 2.89 -9.13 -0.85
CA ALA A 38 3.68 -7.94 -0.59
C ALA A 38 4.26 -7.93 0.83
N GLN A 39 5.21 -7.05 1.06
CA GLN A 39 5.79 -6.75 2.36
C GLN A 39 6.17 -5.28 2.42
N THR A 40 5.74 -4.59 3.48
CA THR A 40 6.16 -3.22 3.74
C THR A 40 7.12 -3.12 4.94
N ILE A 41 8.23 -2.43 4.72
CA ILE A 41 9.13 -1.99 5.79
C ILE A 41 8.84 -0.51 6.08
N ILE A 42 8.39 -0.24 7.30
CA ILE A 42 8.06 1.10 7.77
C ILE A 42 9.22 1.63 8.62
N ARG A 43 9.74 2.81 8.27
CA ARG A 43 10.77 3.53 9.04
C ARG A 43 10.31 4.97 9.28
N ALA A 44 9.71 5.23 10.44
CA ALA A 44 8.96 6.47 10.69
C ALA A 44 7.92 6.68 9.56
N SER A 45 7.91 7.84 8.90
CA SER A 45 6.98 8.15 7.80
C SER A 45 7.42 7.63 6.41
N ARG A 46 8.39 6.70 6.35
CA ARG A 46 8.99 6.21 5.11
C ARG A 46 8.64 4.76 4.86
N PHE A 47 8.12 4.46 3.67
CA PHE A 47 7.67 3.13 3.28
C PHE A 47 8.58 2.54 2.20
N HIS A 48 8.97 1.29 2.40
CA HIS A 48 9.66 0.49 1.39
C HIS A 48 8.80 -0.74 1.12
N ILE A 49 8.24 -0.84 -0.08
CA ILE A 49 7.29 -1.89 -0.44
C ILE A 49 7.96 -2.88 -1.39
N PHE A 50 7.89 -4.16 -1.04
CA PHE A 50 8.29 -5.26 -1.90
C PHE A 50 7.04 -6.01 -2.36
N LEU A 51 6.92 -6.22 -3.67
CA LEU A 51 5.85 -7.00 -4.28
C LEU A 51 6.43 -8.28 -4.88
N ARG A 52 5.69 -9.38 -4.84
CA ARG A 52 6.10 -10.62 -5.51
C ARG A 52 6.14 -10.41 -7.02
N ALA A 53 7.17 -10.93 -7.69
CA ALA A 53 7.45 -10.63 -9.11
C ALA A 53 6.52 -11.34 -10.11
N ASP A 54 5.74 -12.33 -9.65
CA ASP A 54 4.81 -13.13 -10.47
C ASP A 54 3.37 -12.62 -10.45
N LEU A 55 3.10 -11.51 -9.74
CA LEU A 55 1.78 -10.88 -9.69
C LEU A 55 1.41 -10.28 -11.05
N ASP A 56 0.13 -10.37 -11.39
CA ASP A 56 -0.42 -9.62 -12.52
C ASP A 56 -0.60 -8.12 -12.17
N GLU A 57 -0.94 -7.30 -13.17
CA GLU A 57 -1.10 -5.85 -12.97
C GLU A 57 -2.17 -5.50 -11.94
N ARG A 58 -3.28 -6.24 -11.95
CA ARG A 58 -4.37 -6.01 -11.01
C ARG A 58 -3.94 -6.37 -9.60
N GLU A 59 -3.28 -7.51 -9.42
CA GLU A 59 -2.75 -7.96 -8.13
C GLU A 59 -1.71 -6.98 -7.57
N MET A 60 -0.79 -6.50 -8.40
CA MET A 60 0.17 -5.45 -8.01
C MET A 60 -0.54 -4.16 -7.58
N SER A 61 -1.54 -3.74 -8.35
CA SER A 61 -2.31 -2.53 -8.10
C SER A 61 -3.08 -2.59 -6.78
N VAL A 62 -3.80 -3.70 -6.53
CA VAL A 62 -4.49 -3.92 -5.26
C VAL A 62 -3.50 -3.98 -4.10
N SER A 63 -2.39 -4.70 -4.26
CA SER A 63 -1.36 -4.79 -3.21
C SER A 63 -0.81 -3.40 -2.87
N LEU A 64 -0.60 -2.52 -3.85
CA LEU A 64 -0.15 -1.15 -3.57
C LEU A 64 -1.16 -0.32 -2.79
N TYR A 65 -2.45 -0.39 -3.12
CA TYR A 65 -3.47 0.28 -2.32
C TYR A 65 -3.53 -0.27 -0.89
N HIS A 66 -3.45 -1.60 -0.75
CA HIS A 66 -3.45 -2.27 0.55
C HIS A 66 -2.28 -1.78 1.42
N GLU A 67 -1.06 -2.02 0.95
CA GLU A 67 0.16 -1.77 1.70
C GLU A 67 0.33 -0.28 2.04
N VAL A 68 -0.05 0.63 1.15
CA VAL A 68 0.04 2.07 1.42
C VAL A 68 -0.96 2.50 2.49
N LEU A 69 -2.20 2.02 2.45
CA LEU A 69 -3.22 2.38 3.44
C LEU A 69 -2.87 1.80 4.82
N GLU A 70 -2.45 0.54 4.86
CA GLU A 70 -2.04 -0.11 6.09
C GLU A 70 -0.80 0.58 6.67
N ALA A 71 0.23 0.83 5.86
CA ALA A 71 1.46 1.48 6.34
C ALA A 71 1.22 2.90 6.84
N ALA A 72 0.37 3.68 6.16
CA ALA A 72 -0.06 5.00 6.63
C ALA A 72 -0.77 4.92 7.99
N THR A 73 -1.62 3.91 8.17
CA THR A 73 -2.33 3.65 9.43
C THR A 73 -1.35 3.24 10.54
N VAL A 74 -0.40 2.34 10.27
CA VAL A 74 0.57 1.89 11.27
C VAL A 74 1.57 2.98 11.66
N ALA A 75 1.96 3.85 10.72
CA ALA A 75 3.01 4.84 10.93
C ALA A 75 2.55 6.13 11.63
N MET A 76 1.24 6.35 11.80
CA MET A 76 0.69 7.61 12.32
C MET A 76 0.36 7.52 13.81
N GLU A 77 0.76 8.53 14.59
CA GLU A 77 0.48 8.59 16.04
C GLU A 77 -0.99 8.93 16.35
N GLN A 78 -1.63 9.77 15.52
CA GLN A 78 -3.01 10.22 15.68
C GLN A 78 -3.84 9.80 14.47
N LEU A 79 -4.49 8.64 14.59
CA LEU A 79 -5.23 8.03 13.49
C LEU A 79 -6.51 8.79 13.13
N PRO A 80 -6.82 8.96 11.83
CA PRO A 80 -8.15 9.32 11.38
C PRO A 80 -9.18 8.30 11.87
N ALA A 81 -10.37 8.76 12.28
CA ALA A 81 -11.43 7.88 12.80
C ALA A 81 -11.81 6.75 11.83
N ALA A 82 -11.67 6.98 10.51
CA ALA A 82 -11.97 6.01 9.47
C ALA A 82 -11.06 4.77 9.49
N VAL A 83 -9.86 4.85 10.09
CA VAL A 83 -8.89 3.74 10.08
C VAL A 83 -8.68 3.09 11.45
N VAL A 84 -9.20 3.68 12.53
CA VAL A 84 -8.97 3.22 13.93
C VAL A 84 -9.42 1.76 14.17
N GLN A 85 -10.45 1.29 13.46
CA GLN A 85 -11.03 -0.03 13.67
C GLN A 85 -10.77 -1.01 12.53
N LEU A 86 -9.97 -0.62 11.53
CA LEU A 86 -9.68 -1.50 10.41
C LEU A 86 -8.81 -2.67 10.87
N ASN A 87 -9.17 -3.85 10.41
CA ASN A 87 -8.31 -5.03 10.43
C ASN A 87 -7.83 -5.37 9.01
N GLU A 88 -7.00 -6.40 8.91
CA GLU A 88 -6.47 -6.94 7.65
C GLU A 88 -7.55 -7.13 6.55
N GLY A 89 -8.69 -7.71 6.92
CA GLY A 89 -9.79 -7.94 5.98
C GLY A 89 -10.43 -6.64 5.50
N ASP A 90 -10.45 -5.60 6.34
CA ASP A 90 -10.98 -4.31 5.95
C ASP A 90 -10.00 -3.56 5.02
N PHE A 91 -8.69 -3.66 5.26
CA PHE A 91 -7.66 -3.12 4.36
C PHE A 91 -7.74 -3.77 2.97
N GLU A 92 -7.88 -5.10 2.91
CA GLU A 92 -8.04 -5.81 1.65
C GLU A 92 -9.32 -5.37 0.91
N GLN A 93 -10.43 -5.24 1.62
CA GLN A 93 -11.68 -4.75 1.03
C GLN A 93 -11.56 -3.31 0.52
N ALA A 94 -10.90 -2.43 1.29
CA ALA A 94 -10.63 -1.05 0.90
C ALA A 94 -9.76 -0.97 -0.36
N ALA A 95 -8.70 -1.79 -0.45
CA ALA A 95 -7.82 -1.86 -1.59
C ALA A 95 -8.55 -2.35 -2.86
N GLN A 96 -9.36 -3.40 -2.75
CA GLN A 96 -10.19 -3.89 -3.85
C GLN A 96 -11.24 -2.86 -4.26
N ALA A 97 -11.81 -2.11 -3.32
CA ALA A 97 -12.76 -1.04 -3.60
C ALA A 97 -12.08 0.15 -4.31
N ALA A 98 -10.90 0.57 -3.85
CA ALA A 98 -10.09 1.61 -4.47
C ALA A 98 -9.74 1.23 -5.91
N HIS A 99 -9.24 0.00 -6.14
CA HIS A 99 -8.94 -0.48 -7.49
C HIS A 99 -10.17 -0.47 -8.41
N ARG A 100 -11.32 -0.95 -7.93
CA ARG A 100 -12.57 -0.95 -8.75
C ARG A 100 -13.06 0.46 -9.10
N ARG A 101 -12.85 1.43 -8.23
CA ARG A 101 -13.39 2.79 -8.37
C ARG A 101 -12.44 3.76 -9.05
N LEU A 102 -11.15 3.68 -8.73
CA LEU A 102 -10.09 4.57 -9.21
C LEU A 102 -9.28 3.94 -10.35
N GLY A 103 -9.38 2.63 -10.54
CA GLY A 103 -8.59 1.88 -11.51
C GLY A 103 -7.20 1.55 -10.97
N MET A 104 -6.23 1.48 -11.89
CA MET A 104 -4.86 1.12 -11.59
C MET A 104 -4.23 2.07 -10.55
N ALA A 105 -3.43 1.51 -9.65
CA ALA A 105 -2.63 2.28 -8.72
C ALA A 105 -1.71 3.22 -9.52
N SER A 106 -1.71 4.47 -9.14
CA SER A 106 -0.82 5.53 -9.60
C SER A 106 -0.56 6.47 -8.42
N PRO A 107 0.44 7.36 -8.53
CA PRO A 107 0.65 8.40 -7.52
C PRO A 107 -0.62 9.17 -7.14
N GLU A 108 -1.44 9.52 -8.13
CA GLU A 108 -2.67 10.28 -7.94
C GLU A 108 -3.73 9.45 -7.22
N THR A 109 -3.93 8.19 -7.62
CA THR A 109 -4.98 7.36 -7.05
C THR A 109 -4.64 6.88 -5.63
N LEU A 110 -3.36 6.64 -5.32
CA LEU A 110 -2.92 6.36 -3.94
C LEU A 110 -3.20 7.56 -3.03
N ASN A 111 -2.87 8.76 -3.48
CA ASN A 111 -3.14 9.99 -2.74
C ASN A 111 -4.63 10.29 -2.60
N GLN A 112 -5.43 9.92 -3.61
CA GLN A 112 -6.88 10.04 -3.55
C GLN A 112 -7.47 9.07 -2.53
N MET A 113 -7.04 7.81 -2.51
CA MET A 113 -7.46 6.84 -1.50
C MET A 113 -7.11 7.33 -0.09
N LEU A 114 -5.86 7.76 0.14
CA LEU A 114 -5.46 8.30 1.45
C LEU A 114 -6.33 9.50 1.87
N ALA A 115 -6.73 10.37 0.94
CA ALA A 115 -7.62 11.49 1.25
C ALA A 115 -9.00 11.03 1.73
N GLU A 116 -9.54 9.94 1.16
CA GLU A 116 -10.85 9.40 1.54
C GLU A 116 -10.85 8.80 2.96
N PHE A 117 -9.70 8.32 3.41
CA PHE A 117 -9.50 7.84 4.79
C PHE A 117 -9.08 8.96 5.76
N GLY A 118 -8.95 10.21 5.27
CA GLY A 118 -8.71 11.39 6.11
C GLY A 118 -7.25 11.67 6.45
N PHE A 119 -6.31 11.11 5.68
CA PHE A 119 -4.88 11.45 5.77
C PHE A 119 -4.56 12.80 5.10
#